data_AF-A0A956GF13-F1
#
_entry.id   AF-A0A956GF13-F1
#
_cell.length_a   1.000
_cell.length_b   1.000
_cell.length_c   1.000
_cell.angle_alpha   90.00
_cell.angle_beta   90.00
_cell.angle_gamma   90.00
#
_symmetry.space_group_name_H-M   'P 1'
#
loop_
_entity.id
_entity.type
_entity.pdbx_description
1 polymer ?
#
loop_
_entity_poly.entity_id
_entity_poly.type
_entity_poly.pdbx_seq_one_letter_code
_entity_poly.pdbx_strand_id
1 'polypeptide(L)'
;MSRRLLAVAILLLPYRLAGASPLDPRLPAAQRAAEARGYVDADLPLQPVPARANELVGASRGVRRVRPLRWLAASKPTGALSGKVIYLSPGHGWTYTSANGWGTQRPNTHGIVEDLSNGDGIAQFLVPLLLAAGAEVVPVRELDPNPNLAIVDNDDAGGAYKESGDAGAFLDSTLAGWGRPTLPLTGDVNPFSLGTNRLMRVSTSETARATFTFDVPESGYYYVYISYSMFSARASDAEVMVLHPGGTTTYLVDQRRRGGTWVMLGRHYFDKGSDSNKGAVVITNKSADADANVSLDAVRIGGGAGLIDRGGGTSGYARADECSRYHAQWAGAPTSVYDNSTSNDRTDDVATRSRFADWAHEPGEDAIYISHHSNASGAAGAGRGTVTYLYGTNAPDGSLTPDSRAVALGSLDLAKAVQNEIVADVRAAFDPSWKDRGVNSAYFGEVNPNHQDEMASILIETAFHDNVEDAAFLREAGFRAVVARAIYKATVRFFAQRDSAPVRLAPLPPRAAMLRQDSAGKLTVSFDAPPSSADSADPASSYRVYVSRHGYAFDEGTDTGGKTELTLQNVAPGDLVFVRVTALNDGGESLPTRTLAARVAGA
;
A
#
# COMPACT_ATOMS: atom_id res chain seq x y z
N MET A 1 -67.18 -9.36 34.51
CA MET A 1 -66.52 -10.30 35.45
C MET A 1 -65.71 -11.32 34.64
N SER A 2 -64.50 -11.61 35.12
CA SER A 2 -63.55 -12.64 34.67
C SER A 2 -62.78 -12.41 33.36
N ARG A 3 -61.53 -11.94 33.46
CA ARG A 3 -60.43 -12.37 32.58
C ARG A 3 -59.23 -12.78 33.45
N ARG A 4 -58.82 -14.02 33.26
CA ARG A 4 -57.73 -14.72 33.95
C ARG A 4 -56.38 -14.15 33.52
N LEU A 5 -55.46 -14.00 34.48
CA LEU A 5 -54.03 -13.84 34.24
C LEU A 5 -53.47 -15.12 33.62
N LEU A 6 -52.66 -14.98 32.57
CA LEU A 6 -51.78 -16.02 32.07
C LEU A 6 -50.33 -15.54 32.32
N ALA A 7 -49.66 -16.17 33.29
CA ALA A 7 -48.24 -16.01 33.52
C ALA A 7 -47.49 -16.79 32.44
N VAL A 8 -46.64 -16.12 31.66
CA VAL A 8 -45.70 -16.75 30.74
C VAL A 8 -44.35 -16.84 31.43
N ALA A 9 -43.96 -18.06 31.80
CA ALA A 9 -42.60 -18.38 32.22
C ALA A 9 -41.67 -18.29 31.01
N ILE A 10 -40.74 -17.34 31.02
CA ILE A 10 -39.65 -17.26 30.04
C ILE A 10 -38.57 -18.24 30.50
N LEU A 11 -38.44 -19.35 29.77
CA LEU A 11 -37.29 -20.26 29.89
C LEU A 11 -36.03 -19.50 29.44
N LEU A 12 -35.14 -19.19 30.39
CA LEU A 12 -33.75 -18.84 30.10
C LEU A 12 -33.00 -20.12 29.71
N LEU A 13 -32.78 -20.33 28.41
CA LEU A 13 -31.77 -21.28 27.94
C LEU A 13 -30.38 -20.63 28.06
N PRO A 14 -29.38 -21.32 28.65
CA PRO A 14 -28.00 -20.83 28.64
C PRO A 14 -27.43 -20.99 27.22
N TYR A 15 -27.09 -19.86 26.59
CA TYR A 15 -26.28 -19.87 25.37
C TYR A 15 -24.90 -20.43 25.71
N ARG A 16 -24.63 -21.66 25.27
CA ARG A 16 -23.29 -22.24 25.30
C ARG A 16 -22.40 -21.50 24.31
N LEU A 17 -21.32 -20.92 24.83
CA LEU A 17 -20.10 -20.59 24.11
C LEU A 17 -19.52 -21.86 23.47
N ALA A 18 -19.53 -21.93 22.14
CA ALA A 18 -18.59 -22.69 21.32
C ALA A 18 -18.99 -22.60 19.83
N GLY A 19 -18.05 -22.20 18.98
CA GLY A 19 -18.14 -22.39 17.53
C GLY A 19 -17.99 -21.09 16.75
N ALA A 20 -17.02 -21.09 15.84
CA ALA A 20 -16.71 -20.02 14.90
C ALA A 20 -17.97 -19.35 14.32
N SER A 21 -17.87 -18.03 14.06
CA SER A 21 -18.87 -17.31 13.28
C SER A 21 -19.22 -18.13 12.04
N PRO A 22 -20.50 -18.48 11.80
CA PRO A 22 -20.86 -19.35 10.69
C PRO A 22 -20.47 -18.67 9.37
N LEU A 23 -19.55 -19.29 8.64
CA LEU A 23 -19.13 -18.88 7.29
C LEU A 23 -20.39 -18.63 6.44
N ASP A 24 -20.44 -17.54 5.67
CA ASP A 24 -21.64 -17.21 4.88
C ASP A 24 -21.86 -18.31 3.80
N PRO A 25 -22.95 -19.08 3.89
CA PRO A 25 -23.16 -20.21 2.98
C PRO A 25 -23.41 -19.77 1.53
N ARG A 26 -23.62 -18.47 1.27
CA ARG A 26 -23.85 -17.90 -0.07
C ARG A 26 -22.57 -17.65 -0.87
N LEU A 27 -21.40 -17.69 -0.24
CA LEU A 27 -20.11 -17.47 -0.90
C LEU A 27 -19.63 -18.75 -1.59
N PRO A 28 -18.86 -18.68 -2.69
CA PRO A 28 -18.21 -19.86 -3.27
C PRO A 28 -17.39 -20.66 -2.24
N ALA A 29 -17.27 -21.97 -2.42
CA ALA A 29 -16.55 -22.84 -1.48
C ALA A 29 -15.09 -22.43 -1.28
N ALA A 30 -14.43 -21.98 -2.35
CA ALA A 30 -13.08 -21.41 -2.32
C ALA A 30 -13.00 -20.16 -1.44
N GLN A 31 -13.94 -19.24 -1.59
CA GLN A 31 -13.97 -18.01 -0.77
C GLN A 31 -14.19 -18.33 0.72
N ARG A 32 -15.04 -19.31 1.04
CA ARG A 32 -15.21 -19.79 2.42
C ARG A 32 -13.96 -20.47 2.98
N ALA A 33 -13.14 -21.13 2.14
CA ALA A 33 -11.88 -21.74 2.56
C ALA A 33 -10.80 -20.67 2.82
N ALA A 34 -10.76 -19.60 2.03
CA ALA A 34 -9.93 -18.43 2.30
C ALA A 34 -10.32 -17.74 3.62
N GLU A 35 -11.63 -17.64 3.90
CA GLU A 35 -12.17 -17.13 5.18
C GLU A 35 -11.85 -18.02 6.36
N ALA A 36 -11.98 -19.34 6.20
CA ALA A 36 -11.62 -20.30 7.25
C ALA A 36 -10.12 -20.22 7.62
N ARG A 37 -9.27 -19.81 6.67
CA ARG A 37 -7.83 -19.56 6.89
C ARG A 37 -7.53 -18.17 7.45
N GLY A 38 -8.52 -17.29 7.58
CA GLY A 38 -8.39 -15.96 8.18
C GLY A 38 -7.60 -14.96 7.34
N TYR A 39 -7.27 -15.29 6.09
CA TYR A 39 -6.57 -14.37 5.17
C TYR A 39 -7.49 -13.24 4.67
N VAL A 40 -8.78 -13.52 4.61
CA VAL A 40 -9.82 -12.62 4.09
C VAL A 40 -11.09 -12.93 4.85
N ASP A 41 -11.71 -11.95 5.50
CA ASP A 41 -13.13 -12.05 5.88
C ASP A 41 -13.99 -11.68 4.66
N ALA A 42 -15.09 -12.39 4.39
CA ALA A 42 -15.98 -12.20 3.23
C ALA A 42 -16.34 -10.75 2.94
N ASP A 43 -16.53 -9.99 4.02
CA ASP A 43 -16.85 -8.57 4.01
C ASP A 43 -15.76 -7.75 4.68
N LEU A 44 -14.47 -8.13 4.49
CA LEU A 44 -13.38 -7.17 4.65
C LEU A 44 -13.78 -5.88 3.93
N PRO A 45 -13.64 -4.71 4.57
CA PRO A 45 -14.07 -3.46 3.99
C PRO A 45 -13.11 -3.09 2.86
N LEU A 46 -13.19 -3.70 1.69
CA LEU A 46 -12.27 -3.47 0.58
C LEU A 46 -12.44 -2.07 0.00
N GLN A 47 -11.32 -1.42 -0.35
CA GLN A 47 -11.40 -0.30 -1.30
C GLN A 47 -12.06 -0.82 -2.57
N PRO A 48 -13.19 -0.24 -3.01
CA PRO A 48 -13.68 -0.53 -4.34
C PRO A 48 -12.58 -0.13 -5.31
N VAL A 49 -12.16 -1.06 -6.17
CA VAL A 49 -11.40 -0.72 -7.37
C VAL A 49 -12.21 0.36 -8.10
N PRO A 50 -11.63 1.53 -8.42
CA PRO A 50 -12.34 2.54 -9.19
C PRO A 50 -12.92 1.90 -10.45
N ALA A 51 -14.19 2.15 -10.74
CA ALA A 51 -14.79 1.64 -11.96
C ALA A 51 -14.09 2.28 -13.16
N ARG A 52 -13.41 1.47 -13.98
CA ARG A 52 -12.75 1.96 -15.19
C ARG A 52 -13.68 1.77 -16.39
N ALA A 53 -13.89 2.83 -17.17
CA ALA A 53 -14.79 2.78 -18.34
C ALA A 53 -14.42 1.65 -19.33
N ASN A 54 -13.14 1.34 -19.43
CA ASN A 54 -12.59 0.34 -20.35
C ASN A 54 -12.63 -1.10 -19.79
N GLU A 55 -12.92 -1.28 -18.50
CA GLU A 55 -13.16 -2.60 -17.89
C GLU A 55 -14.63 -3.06 -18.04
N LEU A 56 -15.56 -2.14 -18.32
CA LEU A 56 -17.00 -2.37 -18.29
C LEU A 56 -17.63 -2.51 -19.68
N VAL A 57 -17.36 -3.63 -20.36
CA VAL A 57 -18.19 -4.06 -21.50
C VAL A 57 -18.95 -5.33 -21.10
N GLY A 58 -20.13 -5.14 -20.49
CA GLY A 58 -21.13 -6.21 -20.32
C GLY A 58 -21.14 -6.96 -18.98
N ALA A 59 -21.51 -6.31 -17.88
CA ALA A 59 -22.26 -6.97 -16.79
C ALA A 59 -23.01 -5.95 -15.93
N SER A 60 -24.30 -6.22 -15.75
CA SER A 60 -25.33 -5.41 -15.11
C SER A 60 -25.34 -5.48 -13.58
N ARG A 61 -25.81 -4.37 -12.98
CA ARG A 61 -26.60 -4.25 -11.72
C ARG A 61 -26.21 -5.18 -10.57
N GLY A 62 -25.60 -4.60 -9.53
CA GLY A 62 -25.66 -5.15 -8.19
C GLY A 62 -24.35 -5.23 -7.42
N VAL A 63 -23.32 -4.42 -7.70
CA VAL A 63 -22.18 -4.31 -6.79
C VAL A 63 -22.64 -3.48 -5.58
N ARG A 64 -22.94 -4.17 -4.46
CA ARG A 64 -23.05 -3.54 -3.14
C ARG A 64 -21.84 -2.62 -2.98
N ARG A 65 -22.05 -1.33 -2.69
CA ARG A 65 -20.96 -0.39 -2.37
C ARG A 65 -20.12 -0.97 -1.24
N VAL A 66 -18.99 -1.58 -1.57
CA VAL A 66 -17.99 -1.99 -0.58
C VAL A 66 -17.29 -0.72 -0.13
N ARG A 67 -17.19 -0.55 1.19
CA ARG A 67 -16.66 0.66 1.81
C ARG A 67 -15.14 0.54 1.93
N PRO A 68 -14.42 1.66 1.75
CA PRO A 68 -12.96 1.70 1.69
C PRO A 68 -12.24 0.98 2.84
N LEU A 69 -11.16 0.25 2.50
CA LEU A 69 -10.13 -0.32 3.41
C LEU A 69 -9.34 0.85 3.98
N ARG A 70 -9.31 0.96 5.31
CA ARG A 70 -8.81 2.13 6.01
C ARG A 70 -7.52 1.68 6.66
N TRP A 71 -6.40 2.30 6.29
CA TRP A 71 -5.08 1.85 6.70
C TRP A 71 -4.71 2.29 8.11
N LEU A 72 -3.67 1.65 8.62
CA LEU A 72 -3.08 1.80 9.94
C LEU A 72 -2.76 3.27 10.19
N ALA A 73 -3.44 3.84 11.17
CA ALA A 73 -3.08 5.13 11.74
C ALA A 73 -2.13 4.79 12.88
N ALA A 74 -0.86 4.60 12.55
CA ALA A 74 0.18 4.39 13.54
C ALA A 74 1.48 4.95 12.97
N SER A 75 2.32 5.49 13.83
CA SER A 75 3.76 5.66 13.58
C SER A 75 4.34 4.45 12.85
N LYS A 76 5.28 4.65 11.91
CA LYS A 76 5.90 3.58 11.08
C LYS A 76 6.01 2.27 11.89
N PRO A 77 5.16 1.26 11.63
CA PRO A 77 5.12 0.05 12.45
C PRO A 77 6.49 -0.61 12.46
N THR A 78 6.87 -1.22 13.57
CA THR A 78 8.03 -2.13 13.61
C THR A 78 7.53 -3.55 13.42
N GLY A 79 8.36 -4.38 12.79
CA GLY A 79 8.07 -5.79 12.52
C GLY A 79 9.23 -6.50 11.83
N ALA A 80 8.96 -7.67 11.25
CA ALA A 80 9.98 -8.55 10.67
C ALA A 80 10.71 -7.95 9.44
N LEU A 81 10.18 -6.90 8.84
CA LEU A 81 10.77 -6.20 7.70
C LEU A 81 11.33 -4.81 8.07
N SER A 82 11.51 -4.53 9.36
CA SER A 82 12.11 -3.26 9.80
C SER A 82 13.51 -3.09 9.22
N GLY A 83 13.76 -1.95 8.60
CA GLY A 83 15.03 -1.64 7.92
C GLY A 83 15.20 -2.32 6.55
N LYS A 84 14.18 -3.02 6.06
CA LYS A 84 14.17 -3.58 4.70
C LYS A 84 13.43 -2.66 3.75
N VAL A 85 13.84 -2.65 2.48
CA VAL A 85 13.22 -1.87 1.41
C VAL A 85 12.67 -2.82 0.34
N ILE A 86 11.43 -2.59 -0.09
CA ILE A 86 10.78 -3.36 -1.15
C ILE A 86 10.42 -2.44 -2.31
N TYR A 87 11.09 -2.63 -3.44
CA TYR A 87 10.71 -1.98 -4.70
C TYR A 87 9.58 -2.78 -5.34
N LEU A 88 8.46 -2.11 -5.63
CA LEU A 88 7.26 -2.75 -6.16
C LEU A 88 6.91 -2.19 -7.54
N SER A 89 6.86 -3.09 -8.52
CA SER A 89 6.51 -2.82 -9.90
C SER A 89 5.19 -3.53 -10.27
N PRO A 90 4.03 -2.85 -10.18
CA PRO A 90 2.77 -3.38 -10.70
C PRO A 90 2.75 -3.25 -12.23
N GLY A 91 2.10 -4.18 -12.97
CA GLY A 91 2.01 -4.32 -14.45
C GLY A 91 2.00 -3.07 -15.38
N HIS A 92 1.75 -3.20 -16.69
CA HIS A 92 2.21 -2.15 -17.62
C HIS A 92 1.49 -0.80 -17.57
N GLY A 93 0.18 -0.75 -17.30
CA GLY A 93 -0.61 0.49 -17.33
C GLY A 93 -0.82 1.09 -18.73
N TRP A 94 -1.34 2.31 -18.78
CA TRP A 94 -1.52 3.10 -20.01
C TRP A 94 -0.19 3.55 -20.59
N THR A 95 -0.05 3.41 -21.91
CA THR A 95 1.08 3.89 -22.73
C THR A 95 0.56 4.66 -23.93
N TYR A 96 1.35 5.59 -24.45
CA TYR A 96 1.02 6.36 -25.66
C TYR A 96 1.79 5.85 -26.88
N THR A 97 1.13 5.86 -28.04
CA THR A 97 1.79 5.71 -29.34
C THR A 97 1.25 6.76 -30.30
N SER A 98 2.09 7.32 -31.16
CA SER A 98 1.63 8.30 -32.17
C SER A 98 0.62 7.72 -33.17
N ALA A 99 0.66 6.41 -33.41
CA ALA A 99 -0.25 5.73 -34.33
C ALA A 99 -1.64 5.48 -33.73
N ASN A 100 -1.73 5.13 -32.43
CA ASN A 100 -2.99 4.66 -31.81
C ASN A 100 -3.45 5.51 -30.61
N GLY A 101 -2.71 6.55 -30.24
CA GLY A 101 -2.95 7.31 -29.03
C GLY A 101 -2.68 6.51 -27.75
N TRP A 102 -3.44 6.81 -26.70
CA TRP A 102 -3.36 6.16 -25.40
C TRP A 102 -4.01 4.77 -25.42
N GLY A 103 -3.24 3.75 -25.01
CA GLY A 103 -3.64 2.35 -25.01
C GLY A 103 -3.01 1.55 -23.87
N THR A 104 -3.71 0.52 -23.41
CA THR A 104 -3.12 -0.53 -22.56
C THR A 104 -2.36 -1.52 -23.44
N GLN A 105 -1.32 -2.15 -22.89
CA GLN A 105 -0.53 -3.17 -23.55
C GLN A 105 -1.33 -4.47 -23.76
N ARG A 106 -2.24 -4.78 -22.84
CA ARG A 106 -3.21 -5.89 -22.93
C ARG A 106 -4.64 -5.35 -23.05
N PRO A 107 -5.47 -5.94 -23.94
CA PRO A 107 -6.87 -5.55 -24.05
C PRO A 107 -7.69 -6.08 -22.86
N ASN A 108 -8.91 -5.57 -22.70
CA ASN A 108 -9.87 -6.16 -21.78
C ASN A 108 -10.19 -7.59 -22.22
N THR A 109 -9.80 -8.55 -21.39
CA THR A 109 -10.00 -9.98 -21.60
C THR A 109 -10.72 -10.55 -20.38
N HIS A 110 -11.87 -11.21 -20.59
CA HIS A 110 -12.72 -11.76 -19.52
C HIS A 110 -13.14 -10.74 -18.43
N GLY A 111 -13.23 -9.46 -18.77
CA GLY A 111 -13.58 -8.39 -17.84
C GLY A 111 -12.41 -7.94 -16.95
N ILE A 112 -11.17 -8.16 -17.40
CA ILE A 112 -9.93 -7.72 -16.74
C ILE A 112 -9.04 -7.03 -17.74
N VAL A 113 -8.40 -5.96 -17.31
CA VAL A 113 -7.23 -5.39 -17.96
C VAL A 113 -6.02 -5.67 -17.07
N GLU A 114 -5.14 -6.58 -17.49
CA GLU A 114 -3.97 -7.03 -16.71
C GLU A 114 -3.11 -5.87 -16.21
N ASP A 115 -2.87 -4.91 -17.11
CA ASP A 115 -2.12 -3.69 -16.89
C ASP A 115 -2.62 -2.86 -15.69
N LEU A 116 -3.88 -3.06 -15.27
CA LEU A 116 -4.55 -2.31 -14.22
C LEU A 116 -4.82 -3.18 -12.98
N SER A 117 -5.31 -4.41 -13.16
CA SER A 117 -5.75 -5.27 -12.05
C SER A 117 -4.61 -5.70 -11.11
N ASN A 118 -3.38 -5.81 -11.61
CA ASN A 118 -2.22 -6.15 -10.79
C ASN A 118 -1.90 -5.04 -9.78
N GLY A 119 -1.98 -3.77 -10.22
CA GLY A 119 -1.81 -2.60 -9.36
C GLY A 119 -2.84 -2.55 -8.24
N ASP A 120 -4.10 -2.92 -8.54
CA ASP A 120 -5.17 -2.95 -7.54
C ASP A 120 -4.87 -3.94 -6.41
N GLY A 121 -4.42 -5.16 -6.74
CA GLY A 121 -4.06 -6.18 -5.74
C GLY A 121 -2.90 -5.74 -4.84
N ILE A 122 -1.87 -5.13 -5.44
CA ILE A 122 -0.71 -4.60 -4.71
C ILE A 122 -1.14 -3.49 -3.74
N ALA A 123 -1.86 -2.49 -4.23
CA ALA A 123 -2.27 -1.33 -3.44
C ALA A 123 -3.28 -1.71 -2.35
N GLN A 124 -4.16 -2.68 -2.61
CA GLN A 124 -5.18 -3.13 -1.65
C GLN A 124 -4.63 -4.01 -0.53
N PHE A 125 -3.60 -4.83 -0.78
CA PHE A 125 -3.21 -5.87 0.18
C PHE A 125 -1.71 -5.96 0.42
N LEU A 126 -0.88 -5.95 -0.63
CA LEU A 126 0.56 -6.20 -0.46
C LEU A 126 1.28 -5.03 0.22
N VAL A 127 1.16 -3.81 -0.32
CA VAL A 127 1.79 -2.60 0.26
C VAL A 127 1.46 -2.45 1.75
N PRO A 128 0.19 -2.58 2.17
CA PRO A 128 -0.15 -2.50 3.58
C PRO A 128 0.43 -3.59 4.46
N LEU A 129 0.49 -4.84 3.98
CA LEU A 129 1.12 -5.93 4.74
C LEU A 129 2.62 -5.66 4.94
N LEU A 130 3.30 -5.13 3.93
CA LEU A 130 4.71 -4.78 3.99
C LEU A 130 4.96 -3.62 4.96
N LEU A 131 4.19 -2.53 4.84
CA LEU A 131 4.28 -1.38 5.75
C LEU A 131 3.97 -1.78 7.20
N ALA A 132 2.97 -2.64 7.42
CA ALA A 132 2.59 -3.12 8.75
C ALA A 132 3.65 -4.02 9.40
N ALA A 133 4.54 -4.61 8.60
CA ALA A 133 5.70 -5.37 9.06
C ALA A 133 6.98 -4.51 9.14
N GLY A 134 6.88 -3.20 8.91
CA GLY A 134 7.96 -2.23 9.05
C GLY A 134 8.85 -2.05 7.83
N ALA A 135 8.48 -2.61 6.68
CA ALA A 135 9.19 -2.37 5.44
C ALA A 135 9.05 -0.91 5.00
N GLU A 136 10.07 -0.40 4.32
CA GLU A 136 9.93 0.71 3.40
C GLU A 136 9.49 0.18 2.03
N VAL A 137 8.56 0.88 1.37
CA VAL A 137 8.03 0.49 0.06
C VAL A 137 8.31 1.59 -0.94
N VAL A 138 9.04 1.26 -2.00
CA VAL A 138 9.34 2.18 -3.10
C VAL A 138 8.51 1.78 -4.32
N PRO A 139 7.45 2.54 -4.64
CA PRO A 139 6.66 2.27 -5.83
C PRO A 139 7.43 2.65 -7.10
N VAL A 140 7.48 1.74 -8.08
CA VAL A 140 8.08 1.99 -9.41
C VAL A 140 7.03 2.53 -10.41
N ARG A 141 5.77 2.62 -9.96
CA ARG A 141 4.61 3.21 -10.63
C ARG A 141 3.71 3.81 -9.55
N GLU A 142 3.00 4.90 -9.84
CA GLU A 142 2.06 5.50 -8.88
C GLU A 142 1.05 4.45 -8.38
N LEU A 143 0.80 4.42 -7.07
CA LEU A 143 -0.06 3.43 -6.40
C LEU A 143 -1.37 4.04 -5.90
N ASP A 144 -1.48 5.37 -5.82
CA ASP A 144 -2.72 6.00 -5.39
C ASP A 144 -3.73 6.10 -6.54
N PRO A 145 -4.83 5.32 -6.50
CA PRO A 145 -5.85 5.38 -7.54
C PRO A 145 -6.67 6.68 -7.52
N ASN A 146 -6.46 7.57 -6.53
CA ASN A 146 -7.18 8.83 -6.46
C ASN A 146 -6.73 9.79 -7.58
N PRO A 147 -7.63 10.17 -8.51
CA PRO A 147 -7.28 11.07 -9.62
C PRO A 147 -7.12 12.53 -9.17
N ASN A 148 -7.39 12.83 -7.90
CA ASN A 148 -7.18 14.15 -7.34
C ASN A 148 -5.76 14.27 -6.76
N LEU A 149 -5.23 15.49 -6.79
CA LEU A 149 -3.89 15.83 -6.31
C LEU A 149 -3.95 17.19 -5.63
N ALA A 150 -3.29 17.31 -4.48
CA ALA A 150 -2.93 18.61 -3.91
C ALA A 150 -1.45 18.59 -3.54
N ILE A 151 -0.73 19.66 -3.89
CA ILE A 151 0.68 19.85 -3.60
C ILE A 151 0.85 21.20 -2.92
N VAL A 152 1.60 21.23 -1.83
CA VAL A 152 2.03 22.44 -1.14
C VAL A 152 3.56 22.45 -1.15
N ASP A 153 4.12 23.55 -1.61
CA ASP A 153 5.55 23.76 -1.78
C ASP A 153 6.03 24.97 -0.96
N ASN A 154 7.30 25.01 -0.56
CA ASN A 154 7.84 26.15 0.20
C ASN A 154 7.87 27.46 -0.61
N ASP A 155 7.95 27.40 -1.94
CA ASP A 155 7.94 28.59 -2.80
C ASP A 155 6.52 29.11 -3.08
N ASP A 156 5.47 28.41 -2.61
CA ASP A 156 4.09 28.80 -2.86
C ASP A 156 3.70 30.10 -2.18
N ALA A 157 3.21 31.05 -2.99
CA ALA A 157 2.52 32.22 -2.48
C ALA A 157 1.14 31.83 -1.92
N GLY A 158 0.71 32.45 -0.81
CA GLY A 158 -0.67 32.31 -0.30
C GLY A 158 -0.80 31.66 1.08
N GLY A 159 0.30 31.34 1.77
CA GLY A 159 0.30 30.96 3.18
C GLY A 159 -0.09 29.52 3.50
N ALA A 160 -0.22 28.65 2.49
CA ALA A 160 -0.39 27.21 2.67
C ALA A 160 0.86 26.57 3.31
N TYR A 161 2.05 27.06 2.96
CA TYR A 161 3.29 26.83 3.68
C TYR A 161 3.49 27.91 4.75
N LYS A 162 3.81 27.50 5.98
CA LYS A 162 4.05 28.42 7.11
C LYS A 162 5.15 27.93 8.05
N GLU A 163 6.19 28.74 8.20
CA GLU A 163 7.22 28.62 9.24
C GLU A 163 6.72 29.23 10.57
N SER A 164 7.02 28.57 11.69
CA SER A 164 6.65 29.06 13.03
C SER A 164 7.59 28.56 14.13
N GLY A 165 7.64 29.27 15.25
CA GLY A 165 8.57 29.00 16.35
C GLY A 165 9.77 29.94 16.32
N ASP A 166 10.95 29.42 16.66
CA ASP A 166 12.21 30.18 16.61
C ASP A 166 12.60 30.55 15.19
N ALA A 167 12.46 31.83 14.83
CA ALA A 167 12.83 32.35 13.52
C ALA A 167 14.32 32.16 13.19
N GLY A 168 15.20 32.09 14.20
CA GLY A 168 16.64 31.84 14.02
C GLY A 168 16.98 30.42 13.58
N ALA A 169 16.03 29.49 13.67
CA ALA A 169 16.21 28.10 13.24
C ALA A 169 16.17 27.96 11.71
N PHE A 170 15.46 28.84 11.00
CA PHE A 170 15.22 28.70 9.56
C PHE A 170 16.32 29.33 8.70
N LEU A 171 16.63 28.69 7.58
CA LEU A 171 17.70 29.07 6.66
C LEU A 171 17.30 28.76 5.22
N ASP A 172 17.90 29.47 4.26
CA ASP A 172 17.83 29.12 2.85
C ASP A 172 18.79 27.97 2.51
N SER A 173 18.30 27.00 1.75
CA SER A 173 19.15 25.97 1.14
C SER A 173 19.81 26.51 -0.12
N THR A 174 21.01 26.01 -0.43
CA THR A 174 21.66 26.24 -1.74
C THR A 174 21.35 25.13 -2.75
N LEU A 175 20.67 24.07 -2.33
CA LEU A 175 20.26 22.96 -3.19
C LEU A 175 18.91 23.27 -3.84
N ALA A 176 18.68 22.75 -5.04
CA ALA A 176 17.38 22.82 -5.70
C ALA A 176 16.33 22.01 -4.94
N GLY A 177 15.08 22.43 -5.07
CA GLY A 177 13.88 21.77 -4.55
C GLY A 177 12.88 21.49 -5.67
N TRP A 178 11.77 20.87 -5.26
CA TRP A 178 10.60 20.75 -6.13
C TRP A 178 10.07 22.14 -6.47
N GLY A 179 9.59 22.32 -7.71
CA GLY A 179 8.91 23.53 -8.11
C GLY A 179 7.77 23.21 -9.07
N ARG A 180 6.75 24.06 -9.11
CA ARG A 180 5.57 23.87 -9.96
C ARG A 180 5.96 23.90 -11.44
N PRO A 181 5.88 22.78 -12.17
CA PRO A 181 6.16 22.79 -13.59
C PRO A 181 4.99 23.41 -14.38
N THR A 182 5.28 23.86 -15.60
CA THR A 182 4.21 24.16 -16.57
C THR A 182 3.57 22.85 -17.02
N LEU A 183 2.23 22.79 -17.02
CA LEU A 183 1.46 21.62 -17.43
C LEU A 183 0.76 21.84 -18.78
N PRO A 184 0.59 20.78 -19.60
CA PRO A 184 1.09 19.43 -19.39
C PRO A 184 2.62 19.36 -19.47
N LEU A 185 3.22 18.36 -18.81
CA LEU A 185 4.66 18.10 -18.92
C LEU A 185 4.99 17.64 -20.33
N THR A 186 5.97 18.30 -20.95
CA THR A 186 6.51 17.96 -22.27
C THR A 186 8.03 17.92 -22.20
N GLY A 187 8.66 17.10 -23.04
CA GLY A 187 10.12 17.00 -23.08
C GLY A 187 10.69 16.38 -21.81
N ASP A 188 11.82 16.93 -21.33
CA ASP A 188 12.66 16.40 -20.25
C ASP A 188 12.59 17.22 -18.96
N VAL A 189 11.54 18.03 -18.78
CA VAL A 189 11.37 18.88 -17.59
C VAL A 189 11.41 18.05 -16.31
N ASN A 190 12.37 18.36 -15.43
CA ASN A 190 12.48 17.78 -14.09
C ASN A 190 11.89 18.76 -13.05
N PRO A 191 10.77 18.42 -12.37
CA PRO A 191 10.17 19.28 -11.35
C PRO A 191 11.09 19.56 -10.16
N PHE A 192 12.03 18.66 -9.83
CA PHE A 192 12.93 18.76 -8.67
C PHE A 192 14.17 19.64 -8.92
N SER A 193 14.21 20.32 -10.07
CA SER A 193 15.20 21.34 -10.38
C SER A 193 14.60 22.72 -10.61
N LEU A 194 13.30 22.90 -10.37
CA LEU A 194 12.58 24.15 -10.68
C LEU A 194 12.44 25.10 -9.49
N GLY A 195 12.43 24.57 -8.27
CA GLY A 195 12.20 25.34 -7.06
C GLY A 195 13.40 25.39 -6.12
N THR A 196 13.18 25.98 -4.97
CA THR A 196 14.12 26.04 -3.84
C THR A 196 13.61 25.18 -2.70
N ASN A 197 14.41 24.96 -1.66
CA ASN A 197 13.95 24.39 -0.41
C ASN A 197 14.50 25.19 0.77
N ARG A 198 13.81 25.10 1.90
CA ARG A 198 14.20 25.70 3.17
C ARG A 198 14.88 24.67 4.06
N LEU A 199 15.71 25.13 4.98
CA LEU A 199 16.33 24.32 6.02
C LEU A 199 15.92 24.81 7.40
N MET A 200 15.95 23.89 8.35
CA MET A 200 15.67 24.17 9.75
C MET A 200 16.71 23.50 10.63
N ARG A 201 17.42 24.29 11.46
CA ARG A 201 18.41 23.76 12.41
C ARG A 201 17.74 22.89 13.44
N VAL A 202 18.28 21.68 13.63
CA VAL A 202 17.77 20.70 14.59
C VAL A 202 17.92 21.16 16.04
N SER A 203 17.07 20.62 16.90
CA SER A 203 17.06 20.79 18.35
C SER A 203 16.58 19.49 19.00
N THR A 204 17.02 19.20 20.23
CA THR A 204 16.60 17.99 20.97
C THR A 204 15.13 18.02 21.41
N SER A 205 14.53 19.22 21.42
CA SER A 205 13.10 19.44 21.55
C SER A 205 12.62 20.33 20.42
N GLU A 206 11.35 20.20 20.05
CA GLU A 206 10.75 21.10 19.08
C GLU A 206 10.80 22.56 19.56
N THR A 207 11.50 23.40 18.81
CA THR A 207 11.51 24.87 18.97
C THR A 207 11.02 25.59 17.72
N ALA A 208 10.98 24.91 16.58
CA ALA A 208 10.52 25.41 15.31
C ALA A 208 9.85 24.30 14.48
N ARG A 209 8.91 24.70 13.61
CA ARG A 209 8.22 23.80 12.67
C ARG A 209 7.77 24.53 11.41
N ALA A 210 7.59 23.78 10.34
CA ALA A 210 6.87 24.22 9.15
C ALA A 210 5.58 23.42 8.97
N THR A 211 4.49 24.11 8.61
CA THR A 211 3.18 23.51 8.33
C THR A 211 2.83 23.68 6.86
N PHE A 212 2.44 22.59 6.21
CA PHE A 212 2.00 22.52 4.83
C PHE A 212 0.50 22.15 4.82
N THR A 213 -0.36 23.14 4.63
CA THR A 213 -1.82 22.95 4.69
C THR A 213 -2.38 22.72 3.29
N PHE A 214 -2.96 21.55 3.05
CA PHE A 214 -3.57 21.24 1.77
C PHE A 214 -4.87 22.02 1.57
N ASP A 215 -5.18 22.35 0.32
CA ASP A 215 -6.57 22.53 -0.13
C ASP A 215 -7.03 21.20 -0.71
N VAL A 216 -7.69 20.38 0.11
CA VAL A 216 -8.07 19.02 -0.25
C VAL A 216 -9.24 19.09 -1.23
N PRO A 217 -9.09 18.63 -2.48
CA PRO A 217 -10.10 18.83 -3.51
C PRO A 217 -11.40 18.05 -3.23
N GLU A 218 -11.30 16.84 -2.69
CA GLU A 218 -12.43 15.99 -2.34
C GLU A 218 -12.13 15.15 -1.08
N SER A 219 -13.17 14.85 -0.30
CA SER A 219 -13.00 13.97 0.86
C SER A 219 -12.64 12.56 0.41
N GLY A 220 -11.55 11.99 0.91
CA GLY A 220 -11.07 10.70 0.41
C GLY A 220 -9.80 10.21 1.08
N TYR A 221 -9.37 9.03 0.66
CA TYR A 221 -8.06 8.51 1.02
C TYR A 221 -7.02 8.94 0.00
N TYR A 222 -5.87 9.33 0.52
CA TYR A 222 -4.74 9.80 -0.25
C TYR A 222 -3.46 9.22 0.33
N TYR A 223 -2.56 8.73 -0.51
CA TYR A 223 -1.17 8.58 -0.13
C TYR A 223 -0.57 9.97 0.05
N VAL A 224 0.17 10.14 1.15
CA VAL A 224 0.95 11.33 1.46
C VAL A 224 2.39 11.08 1.02
N TYR A 225 2.94 12.02 0.28
CA TYR A 225 4.33 12.04 -0.12
C TYR A 225 4.99 13.34 0.33
N ILE A 226 6.28 13.26 0.61
CA ILE A 226 7.13 14.42 0.88
C ILE A 226 8.29 14.43 -0.10
N SER A 227 8.86 15.60 -0.32
CA SER A 227 10.14 15.81 -0.99
C SER A 227 11.06 16.57 -0.03
N TYR A 228 12.37 16.45 -0.24
CA TYR A 228 13.40 17.16 0.50
C TYR A 228 14.73 17.12 -0.26
N SER A 229 15.63 18.06 0.06
CA SER A 229 16.99 18.03 -0.48
C SER A 229 17.86 17.05 0.31
N MET A 230 18.28 15.97 -0.36
CA MET A 230 19.17 14.97 0.20
C MET A 230 20.57 15.55 0.45
N PHE A 231 21.08 15.40 1.67
CA PHE A 231 22.46 15.77 1.98
C PHE A 231 22.97 15.06 3.23
N SER A 232 24.28 14.82 3.34
CA SER A 232 24.85 14.09 4.48
C SER A 232 24.66 14.79 5.84
N ALA A 233 24.54 16.11 5.83
CA ALA A 233 24.25 16.93 7.03
C ALA A 233 22.73 17.12 7.28
N ARG A 234 21.89 16.21 6.76
CA ARG A 234 20.46 16.15 7.08
C ARG A 234 20.19 15.25 8.28
N ALA A 235 19.09 15.50 8.97
CA ALA A 235 18.63 14.64 10.05
C ALA A 235 18.25 13.26 9.50
N SER A 236 18.67 12.21 10.21
CA SER A 236 18.32 10.81 9.94
C SER A 236 16.95 10.41 10.50
N ASP A 237 16.39 11.26 11.34
CA ASP A 237 15.16 11.05 12.10
C ASP A 237 14.24 12.28 12.04
N ALA A 238 14.19 12.98 10.89
CA ALA A 238 13.34 14.15 10.72
C ALA A 238 11.87 13.82 11.06
N GLU A 239 11.31 14.52 12.05
CA GLU A 239 9.96 14.27 12.56
C GLU A 239 8.91 14.92 11.64
N VAL A 240 8.14 14.07 10.95
CA VAL A 240 7.09 14.45 10.00
C VAL A 240 5.74 13.98 10.52
N MET A 241 4.84 14.91 10.79
CA MET A 241 3.51 14.67 11.35
C MET A 241 2.44 14.88 10.28
N VAL A 242 1.61 13.88 10.01
CA VAL A 242 0.43 14.00 9.15
C VAL A 242 -0.78 14.26 10.03
N LEU A 243 -1.39 15.44 9.90
CA LEU A 243 -2.56 15.86 10.64
C LEU A 243 -3.81 15.53 9.82
N HIS A 244 -4.66 14.65 10.33
CA HIS A 244 -5.85 14.15 9.65
C HIS A 244 -7.08 14.16 10.59
N PRO A 245 -8.33 13.98 10.10
CA PRO A 245 -9.51 14.08 10.96
C PRO A 245 -9.58 13.09 12.14
N GLY A 246 -8.78 12.02 12.10
CA GLY A 246 -8.64 11.05 13.18
C GLY A 246 -7.63 11.41 14.27
N GLY A 247 -6.80 12.44 14.08
CA GLY A 247 -5.65 12.74 14.94
C GLY A 247 -4.38 13.03 14.13
N THR A 248 -3.24 12.60 14.66
CA THR A 248 -1.93 12.85 14.05
C THR A 248 -1.11 11.57 14.00
N THR A 249 -0.62 11.22 12.81
CA THR A 249 0.35 10.13 12.62
C THR A 249 1.76 10.71 12.44
N THR A 250 2.74 10.19 13.17
CA THR A 250 4.14 10.68 13.12
C THR A 250 5.07 9.68 12.42
N TYR A 251 5.91 10.19 11.52
CA TYR A 251 6.96 9.49 10.80
C TYR A 251 8.32 10.06 11.18
N LEU A 252 9.34 9.19 11.23
CA LEU A 252 10.75 9.60 11.29
C LEU A 252 11.37 9.28 9.93
N VAL A 253 11.93 10.31 9.29
CA VAL A 253 12.45 10.22 7.92
C VAL A 253 13.94 10.51 7.89
N ASP A 254 14.71 9.61 7.28
CA ASP A 254 16.14 9.82 7.02
C ASP A 254 16.33 10.69 5.79
N GLN A 255 16.49 12.00 5.99
CA GLN A 255 16.65 12.96 4.90
C GLN A 255 18.06 12.96 4.30
N ARG A 256 18.96 12.08 4.75
CA ARG A 256 20.29 11.89 4.13
C ARG A 256 20.23 11.02 2.88
N ARG A 257 19.06 10.42 2.59
CA ARG A 257 18.82 9.40 1.56
C ARG A 257 17.52 9.69 0.81
N ARG A 258 17.39 9.27 -0.45
CA ARG A 258 16.16 9.33 -1.26
C ARG A 258 15.50 10.71 -1.41
N GLY A 259 16.29 11.79 -1.39
CA GLY A 259 15.76 13.14 -1.65
C GLY A 259 15.79 13.50 -3.14
N GLY A 260 15.23 14.65 -3.50
CA GLY A 260 15.08 15.08 -4.89
C GLY A 260 14.06 14.25 -5.69
N THR A 261 13.15 13.58 -4.98
CA THR A 261 12.04 12.81 -5.55
C THR A 261 10.86 12.75 -4.55
N TRP A 262 9.77 12.08 -4.91
CA TRP A 262 8.63 11.86 -4.03
C TRP A 262 8.81 10.64 -3.12
N VAL A 263 8.95 10.85 -1.82
CA VAL A 263 9.03 9.80 -0.80
C VAL A 263 7.64 9.53 -0.22
N MET A 264 7.17 8.29 -0.36
CA MET A 264 5.86 7.85 0.14
C MET A 264 5.91 7.59 1.65
N LEU A 265 5.02 8.23 2.43
CA LEU A 265 4.90 7.98 3.87
C LEU A 265 3.86 6.92 4.20
N GLY A 266 2.63 7.16 3.77
CA GLY A 266 1.49 6.33 4.14
C GLY A 266 0.18 6.90 3.60
N ARG A 267 -0.91 6.20 3.83
CA ARG A 267 -2.22 6.52 3.27
C ARG A 267 -3.20 6.96 4.33
N HIS A 268 -3.72 8.17 4.17
CA HIS A 268 -4.53 8.88 5.15
C HIS A 268 -5.84 9.35 4.56
N TYR A 269 -6.87 9.49 5.40
CA TYR A 269 -8.13 10.09 4.98
C TYR A 269 -8.11 11.58 5.28
N PHE A 270 -8.55 12.40 4.33
CA PHE A 270 -8.72 13.84 4.50
C PHE A 270 -10.15 14.24 4.16
N ASP A 271 -10.64 15.26 4.86
CA ASP A 271 -11.88 15.94 4.47
C ASP A 271 -11.58 17.01 3.43
N LYS A 272 -12.52 17.22 2.50
CA LYS A 272 -12.46 18.32 1.52
C LYS A 272 -12.28 19.68 2.19
N GLY A 273 -11.49 20.53 1.54
CA GLY A 273 -11.20 21.90 1.94
C GLY A 273 -9.84 22.05 2.62
N SER A 274 -9.63 23.20 3.24
CA SER A 274 -8.36 23.56 3.86
C SER A 274 -8.52 23.73 5.37
N ASP A 275 -7.84 22.89 6.15
CA ASP A 275 -7.83 22.95 7.62
C ASP A 275 -6.45 22.52 8.14
N SER A 276 -5.69 23.48 8.67
CA SER A 276 -4.33 23.25 9.15
C SER A 276 -4.23 22.30 10.35
N ASN A 277 -5.35 21.97 11.01
CA ASN A 277 -5.35 21.07 12.17
C ASN A 277 -5.65 19.61 11.79
N LYS A 278 -6.15 19.34 10.58
CA LYS A 278 -6.59 18.00 10.17
C LYS A 278 -6.50 17.73 8.65
N GLY A 279 -5.75 18.56 7.94
CA GLY A 279 -5.51 18.51 6.51
C GLY A 279 -4.14 19.09 6.17
N ALA A 280 -3.11 18.68 6.92
CA ALA A 280 -1.77 19.25 6.81
C ALA A 280 -0.66 18.23 7.08
N VAL A 281 0.55 18.53 6.58
CA VAL A 281 1.79 17.93 7.04
C VAL A 281 2.55 18.97 7.87
N VAL A 282 3.09 18.57 9.02
CA VAL A 282 3.96 19.39 9.85
C VAL A 282 5.32 18.72 9.95
N ILE A 283 6.38 19.48 9.71
CA ILE A 283 7.76 19.01 9.88
C ILE A 283 8.39 19.83 11.00
N THR A 284 8.91 19.18 12.03
CA THR A 284 9.51 19.84 13.20
C THR A 284 11.03 19.82 13.12
N ASN A 285 11.69 20.67 13.91
CA ASN A 285 13.15 20.63 14.04
C ASN A 285 13.63 19.67 15.13
N LYS A 286 12.74 18.87 15.70
CA LYS A 286 13.09 17.90 16.73
C LYS A 286 13.85 16.75 16.09
N SER A 287 15.07 16.52 16.55
CA SER A 287 15.94 15.43 16.07
C SER A 287 16.99 15.11 17.13
N ALA A 288 17.43 13.85 17.17
CA ALA A 288 18.54 13.42 18.00
C ALA A 288 19.92 13.70 17.35
N ASP A 289 19.96 13.98 16.05
CA ASP A 289 21.20 14.23 15.32
C ASP A 289 21.73 15.64 15.60
N ALA A 290 22.84 15.74 16.32
CA ALA A 290 23.50 17.01 16.58
C ALA A 290 24.02 17.65 15.28
N ASP A 291 23.95 18.98 15.20
CA ASP A 291 24.49 19.79 14.09
C ASP A 291 23.93 19.49 12.68
N ALA A 292 22.84 18.72 12.59
CA ALA A 292 22.12 18.46 11.35
C ALA A 292 21.09 19.55 11.03
N ASN A 293 20.50 19.47 9.84
CA ASN A 293 19.35 20.28 9.44
C ASN A 293 18.21 19.40 8.92
N VAL A 294 16.99 19.86 9.09
CA VAL A 294 15.80 19.31 8.42
C VAL A 294 15.53 20.15 7.17
N SER A 295 15.34 19.49 6.02
CA SER A 295 14.92 20.11 4.77
C SER A 295 13.40 20.14 4.66
N LEU A 296 12.91 21.27 4.15
CA LEU A 296 11.53 21.64 3.97
C LEU A 296 11.35 22.04 2.50
N ASP A 297 10.77 21.16 1.70
CA ASP A 297 10.62 21.34 0.25
C ASP A 297 9.13 21.33 -0.12
N ALA A 298 8.61 20.20 -0.61
CA ALA A 298 7.22 20.04 -0.98
C ALA A 298 6.56 18.82 -0.31
N VAL A 299 5.23 18.88 -0.18
CA VAL A 299 4.40 17.74 0.23
C VAL A 299 3.23 17.60 -0.74
N ARG A 300 2.79 16.37 -0.98
CA ARG A 300 1.59 16.10 -1.78
C ARG A 300 0.70 15.03 -1.19
N ILE A 301 -0.58 15.14 -1.52
CA ILE A 301 -1.56 14.08 -1.34
C ILE A 301 -2.12 13.66 -2.69
N GLY A 302 -2.29 12.35 -2.90
CA GLY A 302 -2.96 11.83 -4.09
C GLY A 302 -2.05 11.54 -5.26
N GLY A 303 -2.51 10.61 -6.10
CA GLY A 303 -1.86 10.22 -7.34
C GLY A 303 -2.15 11.17 -8.49
N GLY A 304 -3.27 11.91 -8.47
CA GLY A 304 -3.62 12.81 -9.56
C GLY A 304 -3.96 12.10 -10.87
N ALA A 305 -4.31 12.88 -11.89
CA ALA A 305 -4.47 12.41 -13.25
C ALA A 305 -3.12 12.45 -14.02
N GLY A 306 -3.07 11.81 -15.18
CA GLY A 306 -1.95 11.92 -16.11
C GLY A 306 -1.66 13.36 -16.53
N LEU A 307 -0.39 13.76 -16.48
CA LEU A 307 0.10 15.12 -16.76
C LEU A 307 1.07 15.19 -17.93
N ILE A 308 1.54 14.05 -18.45
CA ILE A 308 2.55 14.01 -19.51
C ILE A 308 1.83 14.00 -20.87
N ASP A 309 2.22 14.93 -21.74
CA ASP A 309 1.72 15.02 -23.11
C ASP A 309 2.81 14.56 -24.10
N ARG A 310 2.46 13.56 -24.90
CA ARG A 310 3.30 12.97 -25.95
C ARG A 310 2.95 13.47 -27.36
N GLY A 311 2.28 14.61 -27.46
CA GLY A 311 1.82 15.25 -28.70
C GLY A 311 0.37 14.90 -29.07
N GLY A 312 -0.36 14.25 -28.16
CA GLY A 312 -1.75 13.81 -28.34
C GLY A 312 -2.68 14.20 -27.19
N GLY A 313 -2.21 15.06 -26.28
CA GLY A 313 -2.84 15.34 -24.99
C GLY A 313 -2.43 14.34 -23.92
N THR A 314 -2.76 14.66 -22.67
CA THR A 314 -2.56 13.74 -21.54
C THR A 314 -3.51 12.55 -21.60
N SER A 315 -3.24 11.50 -20.82
CA SER A 315 -4.05 10.27 -20.85
C SER A 315 -5.51 10.47 -20.41
N GLY A 316 -5.77 11.45 -19.54
CA GLY A 316 -7.07 11.68 -18.92
C GLY A 316 -7.46 10.65 -17.85
N TYR A 317 -6.59 9.69 -17.53
CA TYR A 317 -6.81 8.67 -16.50
C TYR A 317 -6.07 9.01 -15.19
N ALA A 318 -6.37 8.27 -14.12
CA ALA A 318 -5.59 8.36 -12.88
C ALA A 318 -4.14 7.95 -13.17
N ARG A 319 -3.17 8.68 -12.61
CA ARG A 319 -1.74 8.40 -12.80
C ARG A 319 -1.36 7.00 -12.32
N ALA A 320 -2.04 6.46 -11.32
CA ALA A 320 -1.83 5.08 -10.88
C ALA A 320 -2.15 4.03 -11.95
N ASP A 321 -2.92 4.37 -12.98
CA ASP A 321 -3.20 3.50 -14.11
C ASP A 321 -2.19 3.70 -15.27
N GLU A 322 -1.33 4.72 -15.22
CA GLU A 322 -0.28 4.99 -16.20
C GLU A 322 0.97 4.13 -15.97
N CYS A 323 1.75 3.91 -17.03
CA CYS A 323 2.96 3.09 -16.98
C CYS A 323 4.13 3.71 -16.19
N SER A 324 5.15 2.89 -15.89
CA SER A 324 6.31 3.28 -15.08
C SER A 324 7.09 4.44 -15.71
N ARG A 325 7.14 4.53 -17.05
CA ARG A 325 7.75 5.64 -17.80
C ARG A 325 7.32 7.01 -17.28
N TYR A 326 6.01 7.21 -17.17
CA TYR A 326 5.42 8.49 -16.80
C TYR A 326 5.61 8.79 -15.31
N HIS A 327 5.56 7.74 -14.49
CA HIS A 327 5.88 7.86 -13.08
C HIS A 327 7.33 8.31 -12.85
N ALA A 328 8.30 7.68 -13.53
CA ALA A 328 9.71 8.02 -13.42
C ALA A 328 9.99 9.48 -13.83
N GLN A 329 9.37 9.96 -14.91
CA GLN A 329 9.46 11.35 -15.31
C GLN A 329 8.85 12.30 -14.26
N TRP A 330 7.66 11.99 -13.73
CA TRP A 330 7.03 12.78 -12.67
C TRP A 330 7.83 12.76 -11.35
N ALA A 331 8.54 11.67 -11.08
CA ALA A 331 9.42 11.49 -9.93
C ALA A 331 10.78 12.20 -10.10
N GLY A 332 11.06 12.82 -11.24
CA GLY A 332 12.28 13.59 -11.47
C GLY A 332 13.49 12.77 -11.93
N ALA A 333 13.28 11.51 -12.33
CA ALA A 333 14.36 10.71 -12.91
C ALA A 333 14.87 11.35 -14.21
N PRO A 334 16.17 11.20 -14.56
CA PRO A 334 16.68 11.70 -15.84
C PRO A 334 16.13 10.92 -17.03
N THR A 335 16.17 11.49 -18.23
CA THR A 335 15.67 10.86 -19.47
C THR A 335 16.33 9.50 -19.75
N SER A 336 17.58 9.27 -19.33
CA SER A 336 18.25 7.98 -19.46
C SER A 336 17.56 6.83 -18.69
N VAL A 337 16.69 7.14 -17.74
CA VAL A 337 15.89 6.18 -16.99
C VAL A 337 14.62 5.82 -17.77
N TYR A 338 13.85 6.82 -18.21
CA TYR A 338 12.50 6.60 -18.73
C TYR A 338 12.34 6.74 -20.26
N ASP A 339 13.27 7.34 -20.96
CA ASP A 339 13.22 7.58 -22.42
C ASP A 339 14.44 6.93 -23.09
N ASN A 340 14.56 5.61 -22.89
CA ASN A 340 15.76 4.85 -23.22
C ASN A 340 15.66 4.08 -24.54
N SER A 341 14.49 4.05 -25.18
CA SER A 341 14.28 3.46 -26.51
C SER A 341 13.95 4.52 -27.56
N THR A 342 14.25 4.24 -28.83
CA THR A 342 13.85 5.10 -29.96
C THR A 342 12.53 4.66 -30.59
N SER A 343 11.81 3.69 -30.01
CA SER A 343 10.66 3.03 -30.64
C SER A 343 9.31 3.57 -30.16
N ASN A 344 8.96 3.36 -28.88
CA ASN A 344 7.69 3.78 -28.27
C ASN A 344 7.68 3.57 -26.75
N ASP A 345 6.71 4.22 -26.11
CA ASP A 345 6.51 4.26 -24.66
C ASP A 345 6.28 2.88 -24.02
N ARG A 346 5.77 1.91 -24.79
CA ARG A 346 5.57 0.54 -24.32
C ARG A 346 6.91 -0.19 -24.16
N THR A 347 7.86 0.08 -25.05
CA THR A 347 9.22 -0.45 -24.91
C THR A 347 9.96 0.26 -23.78
N ASP A 348 9.78 1.58 -23.67
CA ASP A 348 10.33 2.35 -22.56
C ASP A 348 9.84 1.85 -21.20
N ASP A 349 8.54 1.58 -21.03
CA ASP A 349 7.96 1.12 -19.75
C ASP A 349 8.71 -0.08 -19.17
N VAL A 350 8.95 -1.10 -19.99
CA VAL A 350 9.59 -2.36 -19.57
C VAL A 350 10.96 -2.10 -18.94
N ALA A 351 11.82 -1.34 -19.61
CA ALA A 351 13.16 -1.05 -19.13
C ALA A 351 13.20 0.08 -18.08
N THR A 352 12.21 0.98 -18.07
CA THR A 352 12.12 2.04 -17.07
C THR A 352 12.04 1.46 -15.67
N ARG A 353 11.34 0.34 -15.48
CA ARG A 353 11.07 -0.23 -14.16
C ARG A 353 12.33 -0.56 -13.38
N SER A 354 13.23 -1.35 -13.99
CA SER A 354 14.50 -1.71 -13.37
C SER A 354 15.41 -0.48 -13.22
N ARG A 355 15.47 0.39 -14.24
CA ARG A 355 16.30 1.61 -14.23
C ARG A 355 15.84 2.62 -13.18
N PHE A 356 14.54 2.72 -12.94
CA PHE A 356 13.98 3.60 -11.93
C PHE A 356 14.25 3.04 -10.53
N ALA A 357 14.13 1.72 -10.35
CA ALA A 357 14.50 1.07 -9.11
C ALA A 357 15.98 1.29 -8.77
N ASP A 358 16.87 1.21 -9.76
CA ASP A 358 18.31 1.50 -9.64
C ASP A 358 18.59 2.97 -9.37
N TRP A 359 17.98 3.88 -10.12
CA TRP A 359 18.13 5.33 -9.89
C TRP A 359 17.65 5.75 -8.50
N ALA A 360 16.58 5.14 -8.00
CA ALA A 360 16.05 5.41 -6.67
C ALA A 360 16.79 4.65 -5.56
N HIS A 361 17.64 3.67 -5.89
CA HIS A 361 18.38 2.87 -4.92
C HIS A 361 19.49 3.66 -4.25
N GLU A 362 19.58 3.54 -2.93
CA GLU A 362 20.63 4.17 -2.15
C GLU A 362 21.69 3.15 -1.74
N PRO A 363 22.98 3.51 -1.78
CA PRO A 363 24.06 2.62 -1.36
C PRO A 363 23.87 2.07 0.05
N GLY A 364 23.98 0.73 0.16
CA GLY A 364 23.86 0.00 1.43
C GLY A 364 22.42 -0.25 1.87
N GLU A 365 21.43 0.00 1.02
CA GLU A 365 20.06 -0.40 1.27
C GLU A 365 19.91 -1.91 1.27
N ASP A 366 19.17 -2.38 2.28
CA ASP A 366 18.82 -3.78 2.38
C ASP A 366 17.50 -4.04 1.65
N ALA A 367 17.61 -4.33 0.34
CA ALA A 367 16.48 -4.22 -0.55
C ALA A 367 16.25 -5.42 -1.47
N ILE A 368 14.99 -5.60 -1.88
CA ILE A 368 14.57 -6.51 -2.95
C ILE A 368 13.63 -5.79 -3.92
N TYR A 369 13.51 -6.34 -5.13
CA TYR A 369 12.62 -5.88 -6.17
C TYR A 369 11.62 -6.98 -6.57
N ILE A 370 10.33 -6.62 -6.64
CA ILE A 370 9.25 -7.51 -7.05
C ILE A 370 8.42 -6.84 -8.14
N SER A 371 8.46 -7.41 -9.35
CA SER A 371 7.50 -7.09 -10.43
C SER A 371 6.31 -8.04 -10.36
N HIS A 372 5.09 -7.52 -10.41
CA HIS A 372 3.86 -8.31 -10.27
C HIS A 372 2.96 -8.17 -11.50
N HIS A 373 2.79 -9.30 -12.19
CA HIS A 373 2.10 -9.43 -13.45
C HIS A 373 1.09 -10.60 -13.44
N SER A 374 0.34 -10.71 -14.54
CA SER A 374 -0.40 -11.92 -14.88
C SER A 374 -0.18 -12.28 -16.35
N ASN A 375 -0.27 -13.57 -16.66
CA ASN A 375 0.27 -14.14 -17.88
C ASN A 375 -0.79 -14.33 -18.98
N ALA A 376 -0.32 -14.59 -20.19
CA ALA A 376 -1.14 -15.03 -21.30
C ALA A 376 -0.49 -16.23 -22.00
N SER A 377 -1.33 -17.13 -22.51
CA SER A 377 -0.93 -18.29 -23.31
C SER A 377 -1.27 -18.14 -24.80
N GLY A 378 -1.92 -17.05 -25.18
CA GLY A 378 -2.34 -16.75 -26.55
C GLY A 378 -3.81 -17.09 -26.79
N ALA A 379 -4.25 -17.02 -28.07
CA ALA A 379 -5.66 -17.03 -28.45
C ALA A 379 -6.49 -18.24 -27.96
N ALA A 380 -5.85 -19.36 -27.62
CA ALA A 380 -6.52 -20.55 -27.08
C ALA A 380 -6.83 -20.45 -25.57
N GLY A 381 -6.19 -19.53 -24.83
CA GLY A 381 -6.45 -19.30 -23.40
C GLY A 381 -6.27 -20.54 -22.51
N ALA A 382 -5.39 -21.48 -22.89
CA ALA A 382 -5.27 -22.78 -22.25
C ALA A 382 -4.27 -22.80 -21.07
N GLY A 383 -3.44 -21.76 -20.93
CA GLY A 383 -2.52 -21.61 -19.81
C GLY A 383 -3.27 -21.41 -18.50
N ARG A 384 -2.77 -22.01 -17.42
CA ARG A 384 -3.25 -21.82 -16.05
C ARG A 384 -2.09 -21.86 -15.07
N GLY A 385 -2.29 -21.27 -13.90
CA GLY A 385 -1.39 -21.37 -12.75
C GLY A 385 -0.30 -20.29 -12.67
N THR A 386 0.57 -20.42 -11.67
CA THR A 386 1.59 -19.41 -11.32
C THR A 386 2.96 -19.80 -11.85
N VAL A 387 3.71 -18.84 -12.38
CA VAL A 387 5.15 -18.96 -12.68
C VAL A 387 5.89 -17.73 -12.15
N THR A 388 7.09 -17.90 -11.62
CA THR A 388 7.95 -16.80 -11.19
C THR A 388 9.23 -16.80 -12.01
N TYR A 389 9.66 -15.61 -12.44
CA TYR A 389 10.83 -15.39 -13.24
C TYR A 389 11.91 -14.65 -12.46
N LEU A 390 13.15 -15.00 -12.72
CA LEU A 390 14.33 -14.15 -12.51
C LEU A 390 15.01 -13.90 -13.86
N TYR A 391 15.99 -13.00 -13.89
CA TYR A 391 16.68 -12.72 -15.14
C TYR A 391 17.55 -13.90 -15.62
N GLY A 392 17.51 -14.14 -16.92
CA GLY A 392 18.43 -15.02 -17.66
C GLY A 392 18.63 -14.49 -19.07
N THR A 393 19.69 -14.93 -19.75
CA THR A 393 19.95 -14.49 -21.14
C THR A 393 19.12 -15.26 -22.17
N ASN A 394 18.36 -16.26 -21.73
CA ASN A 394 17.49 -17.08 -22.56
C ASN A 394 16.15 -16.38 -22.86
N ALA A 395 15.51 -16.84 -23.94
CA ALA A 395 14.15 -16.45 -24.29
C ALA A 395 13.13 -16.92 -23.23
N PRO A 396 11.92 -16.34 -23.18
CA PRO A 396 10.84 -16.82 -22.31
C PRO A 396 10.27 -18.17 -22.83
N ASP A 397 11.11 -19.20 -22.82
CA ASP A 397 10.89 -20.54 -23.37
C ASP A 397 10.52 -21.57 -22.29
N GLY A 398 10.43 -21.13 -21.04
CA GLY A 398 10.11 -21.99 -19.89
C GLY A 398 11.32 -22.73 -19.31
N SER A 399 12.55 -22.39 -19.72
CA SER A 399 13.76 -22.91 -19.09
C SER A 399 14.18 -22.07 -17.86
N LEU A 400 15.02 -22.68 -17.02
CA LEU A 400 15.67 -22.03 -15.89
C LEU A 400 17.19 -22.02 -16.12
N THR A 401 17.64 -20.98 -16.81
CA THR A 401 19.04 -20.69 -17.16
C THR A 401 19.42 -19.29 -16.66
N PRO A 402 19.45 -19.07 -15.33
CA PRO A 402 19.56 -17.73 -14.76
C PRO A 402 20.96 -17.12 -14.98
N ASP A 403 21.00 -15.80 -15.09
CA ASP A 403 22.25 -15.03 -15.07
C ASP A 403 22.93 -15.18 -13.69
N SER A 404 24.24 -15.42 -13.67
CA SER A 404 24.98 -15.67 -12.43
C SER A 404 24.94 -14.48 -11.46
N ARG A 405 24.79 -13.24 -11.96
CA ARG A 405 24.64 -12.05 -11.13
C ARG A 405 23.30 -12.04 -10.41
N ALA A 406 22.22 -12.36 -11.11
CA ALA A 406 20.89 -12.46 -10.49
C ALA A 406 20.87 -13.55 -9.40
N VAL A 407 21.55 -14.67 -9.62
CA VAL A 407 21.72 -15.72 -8.61
C VAL A 407 22.55 -15.22 -7.42
N ALA A 408 23.67 -14.52 -7.66
CA ALA A 408 24.53 -13.99 -6.60
C ALA A 408 23.81 -12.98 -5.70
N LEU A 409 22.86 -12.22 -6.25
CA LEU A 409 22.00 -11.30 -5.51
C LEU A 409 20.88 -12.00 -4.71
N GLY A 410 20.72 -13.32 -4.86
CA GLY A 410 19.69 -14.10 -4.16
C GLY A 410 18.35 -14.19 -4.89
N SER A 411 18.27 -13.76 -6.15
CA SER A 411 17.00 -13.74 -6.92
C SER A 411 16.40 -15.14 -7.10
N LEU A 412 17.23 -16.19 -7.20
CA LEU A 412 16.74 -17.56 -7.32
C LEU A 412 16.06 -18.06 -6.04
N ASP A 413 16.62 -17.71 -4.88
CA ASP A 413 16.05 -18.10 -3.60
C ASP A 413 14.77 -17.33 -3.31
N LEU A 414 14.76 -16.02 -3.61
CA LEU A 414 13.55 -15.20 -3.56
C LEU A 414 12.45 -15.75 -4.49
N ALA A 415 12.79 -16.07 -5.75
CA ALA A 415 11.83 -16.60 -6.72
C ALA A 415 11.22 -17.92 -6.27
N LYS A 416 12.04 -18.85 -5.74
CA LYS A 416 11.55 -20.12 -5.20
C LYS A 416 10.67 -19.91 -3.97
N ALA A 417 11.06 -19.03 -3.05
CA ALA A 417 10.27 -18.74 -1.86
C ALA A 417 8.88 -18.22 -2.24
N VAL A 418 8.82 -17.22 -3.14
CA VAL A 418 7.56 -16.62 -3.61
C VAL A 418 6.72 -17.60 -4.41
N GLN A 419 7.31 -18.33 -5.37
CA GLN A 419 6.60 -19.33 -6.17
C GLN A 419 5.95 -20.39 -5.29
N ASN A 420 6.72 -20.99 -4.38
CA ASN A 420 6.24 -22.07 -3.52
C ASN A 420 5.14 -21.58 -2.58
N GLU A 421 5.29 -20.39 -2.00
CA GLU A 421 4.32 -19.83 -1.05
C GLU A 421 2.99 -19.49 -1.75
N ILE A 422 3.03 -18.84 -2.93
CA ILE A 422 1.81 -18.55 -3.70
C ILE A 422 1.09 -19.84 -4.08
N VAL A 423 1.81 -20.81 -4.64
CA VAL A 423 1.21 -22.09 -5.07
C VAL A 423 0.61 -22.83 -3.87
N ALA A 424 1.32 -22.89 -2.74
CA ALA A 424 0.84 -23.56 -1.54
C ALA A 424 -0.45 -22.93 -1.03
N ASP A 425 -0.47 -21.60 -0.86
CA ASP A 425 -1.63 -20.87 -0.34
C ASP A 425 -2.82 -20.88 -1.31
N VAL A 426 -2.59 -20.76 -2.62
CA VAL A 426 -3.66 -20.83 -3.62
C VAL A 426 -4.26 -22.24 -3.69
N ARG A 427 -3.44 -23.30 -3.62
CA ARG A 427 -3.96 -24.68 -3.52
C ARG A 427 -4.79 -24.91 -2.28
N ALA A 428 -4.36 -24.30 -1.19
CA ALA A 428 -5.00 -24.38 0.10
C ALA A 428 -6.36 -23.65 0.17
N ALA A 429 -6.53 -22.57 -0.59
CA ALA A 429 -7.67 -21.66 -0.48
C ALA A 429 -8.62 -21.69 -1.69
N PHE A 430 -8.13 -21.90 -2.91
CA PHE A 430 -8.93 -21.73 -4.13
C PHE A 430 -9.03 -22.98 -4.98
N ASP A 431 -7.89 -23.55 -5.38
CA ASP A 431 -7.86 -24.65 -6.35
C ASP A 431 -6.78 -25.66 -5.95
N PRO A 432 -7.13 -26.80 -5.32
CA PRO A 432 -6.14 -27.82 -4.93
C PRO A 432 -5.32 -28.36 -6.11
N SER A 433 -5.81 -28.21 -7.34
CA SER A 433 -5.13 -28.59 -8.57
C SER A 433 -4.36 -27.44 -9.22
N TRP A 434 -4.24 -26.29 -8.55
CA TRP A 434 -3.56 -25.10 -9.06
C TRP A 434 -2.19 -25.47 -9.63
N LYS A 435 -1.99 -25.09 -10.89
CA LYS A 435 -0.80 -25.51 -11.63
C LYS A 435 0.41 -24.74 -11.13
N ASP A 436 1.36 -25.49 -10.60
CA ASP A 436 2.70 -24.98 -10.31
C ASP A 436 3.52 -25.07 -11.59
N ARG A 437 3.93 -23.92 -12.13
CA ARG A 437 4.76 -23.85 -13.33
C ARG A 437 6.24 -23.63 -13.00
N GLY A 438 6.58 -23.63 -11.71
CA GLY A 438 7.93 -23.50 -11.20
C GLY A 438 8.53 -22.11 -11.36
N VAL A 439 9.85 -22.06 -11.22
CA VAL A 439 10.67 -20.88 -11.44
C VAL A 439 11.39 -21.02 -12.78
N ASN A 440 11.33 -19.98 -13.60
CA ASN A 440 11.99 -19.92 -14.90
C ASN A 440 12.91 -18.70 -14.95
N SER A 441 13.75 -18.61 -15.97
CA SER A 441 14.47 -17.38 -16.30
C SER A 441 14.11 -16.88 -17.69
N ALA A 442 14.25 -15.58 -17.92
CA ALA A 442 14.11 -14.97 -19.23
C ALA A 442 14.79 -13.60 -19.27
N TYR A 443 15.06 -13.08 -20.47
CA TYR A 443 15.65 -11.76 -20.69
C TYR A 443 14.68 -10.58 -20.46
N PHE A 444 13.81 -10.68 -19.45
CA PHE A 444 12.83 -9.65 -19.13
C PHE A 444 13.52 -8.38 -18.63
N GLY A 445 13.14 -7.24 -19.23
CA GLY A 445 13.73 -5.95 -18.92
C GLY A 445 13.41 -5.49 -17.50
N GLU A 446 12.24 -5.89 -16.99
CA GLU A 446 11.71 -5.57 -15.67
C GLU A 446 12.61 -6.04 -14.53
N VAL A 447 13.43 -7.07 -14.75
CA VAL A 447 14.32 -7.68 -13.74
C VAL A 447 15.78 -7.71 -14.20
N ASN A 448 16.14 -6.89 -15.20
CA ASN A 448 17.44 -6.98 -15.84
C ASN A 448 18.57 -6.44 -14.94
N PRO A 449 19.57 -7.26 -14.58
CA PRO A 449 20.67 -6.86 -13.72
C PRO A 449 21.67 -5.93 -14.42
N ASN A 450 21.51 -5.58 -15.69
CA ASN A 450 22.28 -4.50 -16.32
C ASN A 450 21.75 -3.11 -15.94
N HIS A 451 20.59 -3.05 -15.28
CA HIS A 451 19.88 -1.83 -14.95
C HIS A 451 19.47 -1.77 -13.47
N GLN A 452 19.87 -2.77 -12.68
CA GLN A 452 19.69 -2.89 -11.24
C GLN A 452 20.54 -4.08 -10.77
N ASP A 453 21.76 -3.86 -10.30
CA ASP A 453 22.71 -4.94 -9.96
C ASP A 453 22.97 -5.10 -8.46
N GLU A 454 22.15 -4.46 -7.62
CA GLU A 454 22.34 -4.42 -6.16
C GLU A 454 21.24 -5.15 -5.36
N MET A 455 20.15 -5.60 -6.00
CA MET A 455 19.01 -6.20 -5.31
C MET A 455 18.60 -7.56 -5.90
N ALA A 456 18.10 -8.45 -5.04
CA ALA A 456 17.39 -9.64 -5.50
C ALA A 456 16.13 -9.20 -6.26
N SER A 457 15.92 -9.70 -7.48
CA SER A 457 14.88 -9.20 -8.39
C SER A 457 14.10 -10.35 -9.03
N ILE A 458 12.77 -10.29 -8.91
CA ILE A 458 11.86 -11.28 -9.48
C ILE A 458 10.68 -10.65 -10.21
N LEU A 459 10.11 -11.40 -11.16
CA LEU A 459 8.86 -11.09 -11.84
C LEU A 459 7.88 -12.24 -11.60
N ILE A 460 6.71 -11.92 -11.05
CA ILE A 460 5.66 -12.90 -10.75
C ILE A 460 4.62 -12.83 -11.84
N GLU A 461 4.34 -13.97 -12.45
CA GLU A 461 3.17 -14.17 -13.30
C GLU A 461 2.13 -14.98 -12.51
N THR A 462 1.19 -14.28 -11.89
CA THR A 462 0.32 -14.83 -10.84
C THR A 462 -0.58 -15.95 -11.34
N ALA A 463 -1.22 -15.71 -12.48
CA ALA A 463 -2.25 -16.54 -13.10
C ALA A 463 -2.38 -16.14 -14.57
N PHE A 464 -3.19 -16.85 -15.37
CA PHE A 464 -3.38 -16.53 -16.79
C PHE A 464 -4.65 -15.69 -17.03
N HIS A 465 -4.51 -14.41 -17.38
CA HIS A 465 -5.66 -13.52 -17.60
C HIS A 465 -6.45 -13.83 -18.87
N ASP A 466 -5.87 -14.58 -19.81
CA ASP A 466 -6.56 -15.05 -21.02
C ASP A 466 -7.29 -16.39 -20.84
N ASN A 467 -7.14 -17.04 -19.67
CA ASN A 467 -7.91 -18.19 -19.27
C ASN A 467 -9.11 -17.78 -18.42
N VAL A 468 -10.28 -18.33 -18.73
CA VAL A 468 -11.55 -17.91 -18.10
C VAL A 468 -11.62 -18.20 -16.59
N GLU A 469 -11.02 -19.30 -16.13
CA GLU A 469 -11.05 -19.72 -14.71
C GLU A 469 -10.05 -18.89 -13.89
N ASP A 470 -8.81 -18.77 -14.37
CA ASP A 470 -7.79 -17.93 -13.74
C ASP A 470 -8.21 -16.44 -13.72
N ALA A 471 -8.83 -15.94 -14.80
CA ALA A 471 -9.41 -14.60 -14.85
C ALA A 471 -10.58 -14.41 -13.87
N ALA A 472 -11.39 -15.45 -13.60
CA ALA A 472 -12.39 -15.38 -12.54
C ALA A 472 -11.72 -15.13 -11.18
N PHE A 473 -10.67 -15.87 -10.84
CA PHE A 473 -9.92 -15.68 -9.61
C PHE A 473 -9.23 -14.31 -9.53
N LEU A 474 -8.60 -13.82 -10.60
CA LEU A 474 -7.95 -12.51 -10.60
C LEU A 474 -8.92 -11.35 -10.26
N ARG A 475 -10.21 -11.49 -10.60
CA ARG A 475 -11.26 -10.52 -10.22
C ARG A 475 -11.68 -10.63 -8.74
N GLU A 476 -11.49 -11.79 -8.12
CA GLU A 476 -11.83 -12.01 -6.72
C GLU A 476 -10.81 -11.34 -5.80
N ALA A 477 -11.28 -10.42 -4.97
CA ALA A 477 -10.43 -9.77 -3.98
C ALA A 477 -9.85 -10.75 -2.97
N GLY A 478 -10.57 -11.84 -2.66
CA GLY A 478 -10.07 -12.88 -1.78
C GLY A 478 -8.83 -13.57 -2.35
N PHE A 479 -8.80 -13.83 -3.66
CA PHE A 479 -7.64 -14.41 -4.33
C PHE A 479 -6.45 -13.45 -4.29
N ARG A 480 -6.66 -12.17 -4.62
CA ARG A 480 -5.62 -11.14 -4.54
C ARG A 480 -5.05 -10.99 -3.13
N ALA A 481 -5.88 -11.08 -2.10
CA ALA A 481 -5.43 -11.03 -0.71
C ALA A 481 -4.59 -12.25 -0.32
N VAL A 482 -4.96 -13.46 -0.75
CA VAL A 482 -4.18 -14.68 -0.51
C VAL A 482 -2.83 -14.60 -1.23
N VAL A 483 -2.80 -14.18 -2.49
CA VAL A 483 -1.54 -13.98 -3.24
C VAL A 483 -0.67 -12.92 -2.57
N ALA A 484 -1.23 -11.78 -2.19
CA ALA A 484 -0.49 -10.72 -1.50
C ALA A 484 0.08 -11.19 -0.15
N ARG A 485 -0.69 -11.96 0.62
CA ARG A 485 -0.22 -12.54 1.89
C ARG A 485 0.88 -13.57 1.65
N ALA A 486 0.79 -14.38 0.60
CA ALA A 486 1.85 -15.31 0.24
C ALA A 486 3.16 -14.58 -0.14
N ILE A 487 3.08 -13.51 -0.95
CA ILE A 487 4.24 -12.68 -1.30
C ILE A 487 4.86 -12.07 -0.04
N TYR A 488 4.03 -11.53 0.87
CA TYR A 488 4.50 -11.03 2.17
C TYR A 488 5.22 -12.11 2.99
N LYS A 489 4.61 -13.30 3.15
CA LYS A 489 5.19 -14.40 3.93
C LYS A 489 6.54 -14.84 3.36
N ALA A 490 6.60 -15.00 2.03
CA ALA A 490 7.83 -15.35 1.33
C ALA A 490 8.92 -14.28 1.50
N THR A 491 8.55 -13.00 1.46
CA THR A 491 9.48 -11.88 1.69
C THR A 491 10.07 -11.93 3.10
N VAL A 492 9.25 -12.12 4.12
CA VAL A 492 9.72 -12.28 5.52
C VAL A 492 10.66 -13.48 5.64
N ARG A 493 10.28 -14.63 5.06
CA ARG A 493 11.08 -15.86 5.11
C ARG A 493 12.42 -15.70 4.39
N PHE A 494 12.44 -15.02 3.24
CA PHE A 494 13.64 -14.74 2.48
C PHE A 494 14.64 -13.93 3.31
N PHE A 495 14.22 -12.79 3.87
CA PHE A 495 15.10 -11.97 4.70
C PHE A 495 15.53 -12.70 5.97
N ALA A 496 14.61 -13.37 6.66
CA ALA A 496 14.94 -14.13 7.87
C ALA A 496 15.99 -15.22 7.58
N GLN A 497 15.85 -15.96 6.48
CA GLN A 497 16.81 -16.98 6.07
C GLN A 497 18.17 -16.35 5.72
N ARG A 498 18.18 -15.30 4.88
CA ARG A 498 19.39 -14.62 4.45
C ARG A 498 20.17 -14.04 5.64
N ASP A 499 19.46 -13.52 6.63
CA ASP A 499 20.04 -12.86 7.80
C ASP A 499 20.28 -13.82 8.97
N SER A 500 19.98 -15.11 8.81
CA SER A 500 20.02 -16.13 9.88
C SER A 500 19.20 -15.73 11.12
N ALA A 501 18.07 -15.08 10.89
CA ALA A 501 17.12 -14.61 11.89
C ALA A 501 15.90 -15.55 11.98
N PRO A 502 15.18 -15.58 13.11
CA PRO A 502 13.92 -16.33 13.21
C PRO A 502 12.86 -15.73 12.29
N VAL A 503 12.10 -16.59 11.61
CA VAL A 503 10.91 -16.17 10.87
C VAL A 503 9.86 -15.68 11.88
N ARG A 504 9.36 -14.46 11.67
CA ARG A 504 8.29 -13.84 12.47
C ARG A 504 7.18 -13.33 11.57
N LEU A 505 6.06 -14.03 11.50
CA LEU A 505 4.93 -13.61 10.66
C LEU A 505 3.95 -12.78 11.49
N ALA A 506 3.54 -11.61 10.97
CA ALA A 506 2.52 -10.77 11.59
C ALA A 506 1.21 -11.57 11.81
N PRO A 507 0.43 -11.29 12.87
CA PRO A 507 -0.79 -12.03 13.14
C PRO A 507 -1.83 -11.83 12.03
N LEU A 508 -2.85 -12.70 12.00
CA LEU A 508 -4.06 -12.45 11.23
C LEU A 508 -4.98 -11.45 11.97
N PRO A 509 -5.96 -10.82 11.29
CA PRO A 509 -6.92 -9.94 11.95
C PRO A 509 -7.72 -10.68 13.05
N PRO A 510 -8.00 -10.03 14.20
CA PRO A 510 -8.91 -10.59 15.21
C PRO A 510 -10.28 -10.96 14.64
N ARG A 511 -10.98 -11.89 15.30
CA ARG A 511 -12.29 -12.39 14.83
C ARG A 511 -13.41 -12.02 15.78
N ALA A 512 -14.66 -12.17 15.32
CA ALA A 512 -15.86 -11.99 16.14
C ALA A 512 -15.89 -10.67 16.93
N ALA A 513 -15.32 -9.60 16.36
CA ALA A 513 -15.25 -8.31 17.02
C ALA A 513 -16.66 -7.76 17.25
N MET A 514 -16.93 -7.34 18.47
CA MET A 514 -18.20 -6.81 18.94
C MET A 514 -17.97 -5.49 19.66
N LEU A 515 -18.90 -4.54 19.46
CA LEU A 515 -18.94 -3.27 20.15
C LEU A 515 -20.27 -3.21 20.92
N ARG A 516 -20.22 -3.26 22.25
CA ARG A 516 -21.39 -3.33 23.13
C ARG A 516 -21.41 -2.16 24.12
N GLN A 517 -22.58 -1.59 24.35
CA GLN A 517 -22.77 -0.66 25.45
C GLN A 517 -23.09 -1.44 26.73
N ASP A 518 -22.18 -1.43 27.69
CA ASP A 518 -22.36 -2.15 28.96
C ASP A 518 -23.13 -1.31 29.99
N SER A 519 -22.94 0.01 29.96
CA SER A 519 -23.60 0.98 30.84
C SER A 519 -23.51 2.38 30.23
N ALA A 520 -24.22 3.36 30.83
CA ALA A 520 -24.12 4.76 30.42
C ALA A 520 -22.65 5.22 30.42
N GLY A 521 -22.23 5.87 29.33
CA GLY A 521 -20.88 6.40 29.20
C GLY A 521 -19.80 5.40 28.77
N LYS A 522 -20.14 4.11 28.59
CA LYS A 522 -19.15 3.04 28.36
C LYS A 522 -19.51 2.15 27.16
N LEU A 523 -18.57 2.03 26.23
CA LEU A 523 -18.61 1.05 25.16
C LEU A 523 -17.45 0.06 25.32
N THR A 524 -17.76 -1.22 25.36
CA THR A 524 -16.73 -2.27 25.39
C THR A 524 -16.60 -2.90 24.02
N VAL A 525 -15.37 -2.89 23.52
CA VAL A 525 -14.93 -3.67 22.37
C VAL A 525 -14.45 -5.01 22.89
N SER A 526 -14.94 -6.12 22.32
CA SER A 526 -14.46 -7.48 22.62
C SER A 526 -14.28 -8.25 21.32
N PHE A 527 -13.33 -9.16 21.27
CA PHE A 527 -13.01 -9.94 20.07
C PHE A 527 -12.35 -11.26 20.44
N ASP A 528 -12.22 -12.16 19.47
CA ASP A 528 -11.46 -13.39 19.60
C ASP A 528 -10.04 -13.20 19.04
N ALA A 529 -9.08 -13.86 19.68
CA ALA A 529 -7.73 -13.99 19.13
C ALA A 529 -7.78 -14.59 17.70
N PRO A 530 -6.93 -14.10 16.78
CA PRO A 530 -6.81 -14.69 15.46
C PRO A 530 -6.28 -16.14 15.55
N PRO A 531 -6.60 -17.00 14.57
CA PRO A 531 -5.91 -18.28 14.46
C PRO A 531 -4.44 -18.05 14.13
N SER A 532 -3.57 -18.93 14.63
CA SER A 532 -2.13 -18.89 14.38
C SER A 532 -1.63 -20.26 13.93
N SER A 533 -0.71 -20.27 12.99
CA SER A 533 0.08 -21.44 12.62
C SER A 533 1.42 -20.99 12.03
N ALA A 534 2.47 -21.80 12.20
CA ALA A 534 3.80 -21.50 11.66
C ALA A 534 3.79 -21.18 10.14
N ASP A 535 2.80 -21.70 9.41
CA ASP A 535 2.67 -21.51 7.96
C ASP A 535 1.85 -20.27 7.56
N SER A 536 1.02 -19.72 8.45
CA SER A 536 0.08 -18.62 8.10
C SER A 536 0.34 -17.32 8.85
N ALA A 537 0.58 -17.41 10.16
CA ALA A 537 0.79 -16.28 11.07
C ALA A 537 1.22 -16.78 12.46
N ASP A 538 2.15 -16.06 13.08
CA ASP A 538 2.49 -16.32 14.48
C ASP A 538 1.41 -15.77 15.43
N PRO A 539 1.33 -16.29 16.68
CA PRO A 539 0.37 -15.79 17.66
C PRO A 539 0.50 -14.29 17.92
N ALA A 540 -0.64 -13.65 18.24
CA ALA A 540 -0.66 -12.27 18.71
C ALA A 540 -0.11 -12.17 20.14
N SER A 541 0.74 -11.18 20.41
CA SER A 541 1.18 -10.81 21.76
C SER A 541 0.36 -9.66 22.35
N SER A 542 -0.21 -8.80 21.49
CA SER A 542 -1.16 -7.76 21.91
C SER A 542 -2.19 -7.42 20.82
N TYR A 543 -3.08 -6.50 21.14
CA TYR A 543 -4.10 -5.97 20.24
C TYR A 543 -4.18 -4.45 20.35
N ARG A 544 -4.59 -3.79 19.27
CA ARG A 544 -4.79 -2.34 19.25
C ARG A 544 -6.19 -2.02 18.77
N VAL A 545 -6.90 -1.20 19.55
CA VAL A 545 -8.25 -0.73 19.24
C VAL A 545 -8.16 0.70 18.75
N TYR A 546 -8.60 0.90 17.52
CA TYR A 546 -8.67 2.20 16.86
C TYR A 546 -10.07 2.76 16.96
N VAL A 547 -10.21 4.05 17.25
CA VAL A 547 -11.51 4.73 17.41
C VAL A 547 -11.67 5.86 16.39
N SER A 548 -12.88 6.02 15.87
CA SER A 548 -13.25 7.10 14.96
C SER A 548 -14.65 7.63 15.28
N ARG A 549 -14.88 8.92 14.97
CA ARG A 549 -16.19 9.59 15.10
C ARG A 549 -17.01 9.60 13.81
N HIS A 550 -16.39 9.26 12.69
CA HIS A 550 -17.01 9.31 11.37
C HIS A 550 -16.81 8.01 10.57
N GLY A 551 -16.04 7.06 11.11
CA GLY A 551 -15.67 5.79 10.45
C GLY A 551 -14.55 5.96 9.43
N TYR A 552 -14.38 7.21 8.96
CA TYR A 552 -13.26 7.94 8.33
C TYR A 552 -11.80 7.55 8.61
N ALA A 553 -11.11 8.55 9.15
CA ALA A 553 -9.84 8.46 9.82
C ALA A 553 -10.07 7.95 11.25
N PHE A 554 -9.09 7.23 11.78
CA PHE A 554 -9.06 6.73 13.14
C PHE A 554 -7.92 7.42 13.89
N ASP A 555 -7.98 7.37 15.21
CA ASP A 555 -6.85 7.72 16.08
C ASP A 555 -5.66 6.76 15.90
N GLU A 556 -4.58 6.99 16.64
CA GLU A 556 -3.38 6.13 16.63
C GLU A 556 -3.58 4.79 17.37
N GLY A 557 -4.81 4.53 17.83
CA GLY A 557 -5.19 3.34 18.54
C GLY A 557 -4.71 3.27 19.99
N THR A 558 -5.35 2.40 20.75
CA THR A 558 -5.00 2.07 22.14
C THR A 558 -4.62 0.60 22.23
N ASP A 559 -3.41 0.32 22.70
CA ASP A 559 -2.94 -1.04 22.98
C ASP A 559 -3.73 -1.63 24.17
N THR A 560 -4.19 -2.87 24.05
CA THR A 560 -4.98 -3.55 25.08
C THR A 560 -4.12 -4.32 26.10
N GLY A 561 -2.81 -4.39 25.90
CA GLY A 561 -1.87 -5.14 26.74
C GLY A 561 -2.15 -6.65 26.75
N GLY A 562 -2.40 -7.24 25.58
CA GLY A 562 -2.71 -8.67 25.42
C GLY A 562 -4.16 -9.06 25.68
N LYS A 563 -5.01 -8.12 26.14
CA LYS A 563 -6.41 -8.40 26.42
C LYS A 563 -7.25 -8.42 25.16
N THR A 564 -8.20 -9.33 25.08
CA THR A 564 -9.15 -9.41 23.97
C THR A 564 -10.38 -8.51 24.15
N GLU A 565 -10.26 -7.50 25.00
CA GLU A 565 -11.29 -6.51 25.27
C GLU A 565 -10.68 -5.14 25.63
N LEU A 566 -11.41 -4.07 25.32
CA LEU A 566 -11.12 -2.70 25.75
C LEU A 566 -12.42 -1.93 25.99
N THR A 567 -12.57 -1.34 27.16
CA THR A 567 -13.68 -0.44 27.46
C THR A 567 -13.30 1.02 27.18
N LEU A 568 -13.94 1.59 26.18
CA LEU A 568 -13.93 3.03 25.90
C LEU A 568 -14.77 3.74 26.97
N GLN A 569 -14.16 4.71 27.63
CA GLN A 569 -14.80 5.54 28.66
C GLN A 569 -15.28 6.86 28.07
N ASN A 570 -16.13 7.57 28.81
CA ASN A 570 -16.55 8.94 28.53
C ASN A 570 -17.20 9.13 27.14
N VAL A 571 -17.98 8.14 26.68
CA VAL A 571 -18.70 8.23 25.41
C VAL A 571 -20.10 8.79 25.67
N ALA A 572 -20.44 9.93 25.07
CA ALA A 572 -21.68 10.63 25.40
C ALA A 572 -22.91 9.98 24.73
N PRO A 573 -24.09 10.03 25.37
CA PRO A 573 -25.35 9.67 24.72
C PRO A 573 -25.53 10.38 23.37
N GLY A 574 -25.89 9.62 22.34
CA GLY A 574 -26.06 10.12 20.97
C GLY A 574 -24.80 10.03 20.10
N ASP A 575 -23.62 9.87 20.69
CA ASP A 575 -22.36 9.71 19.95
C ASP A 575 -22.45 8.52 18.99
N LEU A 576 -21.96 8.72 17.77
CA LEU A 576 -21.68 7.64 16.83
C LEU A 576 -20.19 7.32 16.89
N VAL A 577 -19.86 6.12 17.36
CA VAL A 577 -18.49 5.64 17.52
C VAL A 577 -18.25 4.50 16.56
N PHE A 578 -17.10 4.54 15.90
CA PHE A 578 -16.61 3.50 15.03
C PHE A 578 -15.33 2.92 15.62
N VAL A 579 -15.19 1.60 15.58
CA VAL A 579 -13.97 0.93 16.04
C VAL A 579 -13.49 -0.12 15.05
N ARG A 580 -12.18 -0.35 15.04
CA ARG A 580 -11.55 -1.50 14.38
C ARG A 580 -10.43 -2.00 15.29
N VAL A 581 -10.07 -3.28 15.15
CA VAL A 581 -9.07 -3.92 16.01
C VAL A 581 -7.99 -4.55 15.13
N THR A 582 -6.74 -4.46 15.52
CA THR A 582 -5.62 -5.21 14.94
C THR A 582 -4.98 -6.09 16.00
N ALA A 583 -4.27 -7.11 15.55
CA ALA A 583 -3.41 -7.95 16.38
C ALA A 583 -1.95 -7.59 16.09
N LEU A 584 -1.09 -7.67 17.12
CA LEU A 584 0.32 -7.29 17.05
C LEU A 584 1.20 -8.43 17.54
N ASN A 585 2.36 -8.58 16.92
CA ASN A 585 3.50 -9.33 17.45
C ASN A 585 4.81 -8.78 16.86
N ASP A 586 5.94 -9.42 17.15
CA ASP A 586 7.26 -9.00 16.64
C ASP A 586 7.39 -9.08 15.10
N GLY A 587 6.48 -9.80 14.43
CA GLY A 587 6.37 -9.87 12.98
C GLY A 587 5.69 -8.64 12.35
N GLY A 588 4.94 -7.87 13.15
CA GLY A 588 4.25 -6.66 12.73
C GLY A 588 2.79 -6.61 13.20
N GLU A 589 2.03 -5.72 12.56
CA GLU A 589 0.61 -5.51 12.82
C GLU A 589 -0.27 -6.18 11.75
N SER A 590 -1.39 -6.79 12.16
CA SER A 590 -2.34 -7.38 11.23
C SER A 590 -3.08 -6.31 10.42
N LEU A 591 -3.71 -6.71 9.31
CA LEU A 591 -4.80 -5.91 8.75
C LEU A 591 -5.92 -5.75 9.82
N PRO A 592 -6.71 -4.67 9.80
CA PRO A 592 -7.74 -4.47 10.81
C PRO A 592 -8.95 -5.38 10.59
N THR A 593 -9.70 -5.62 11.67
CA THR A 593 -11.07 -6.14 11.59
C THR A 593 -11.97 -5.21 10.78
N ARG A 594 -13.16 -5.70 10.44
CA ARG A 594 -14.23 -4.84 9.93
C ARG A 594 -14.51 -3.69 10.89
N THR A 595 -14.77 -2.51 10.36
CA THR A 595 -15.20 -1.38 11.18
C THR A 595 -16.57 -1.66 11.78
N LEU A 596 -16.62 -1.72 13.11
CA LEU A 596 -17.84 -1.77 13.89
C LEU A 596 -18.33 -0.35 14.13
N ALA A 597 -19.64 -0.19 14.31
CA ALA A 597 -20.24 1.10 14.66
C ALA A 597 -21.30 0.91 15.74
N ALA A 598 -21.33 1.80 16.73
CA ALA A 598 -22.40 1.87 17.71
C ALA A 598 -22.81 3.34 17.90
N ARG A 599 -24.13 3.55 17.99
CA ARG A 599 -24.67 4.79 18.53
C ARG A 599 -24.93 4.58 20.01
N VAL A 600 -24.35 5.42 20.85
CA VAL A 600 -24.52 5.32 22.30
C VAL A 600 -25.95 5.71 22.67
N ALA A 601 -26.67 4.80 23.30
CA ALA A 601 -28.01 5.05 23.81
C ALA A 601 -27.96 5.98 25.03
N GLY A 602 -28.97 6.84 25.14
CA GLY A 602 -29.29 7.54 26.39
C GLY A 602 -29.74 6.56 27.47
N ALA A 603 -29.72 7.04 28.72
CA ALA A 603 -30.15 6.27 29.88
C ALA A 603 -31.61 5.79 29.77
#